data_AF-A0A9X7T7A7-F1
#
_entry.id   AF-A0A9X7T7A7-F1
#
_cell.length_a   1.000
_cell.length_b   1.000
_cell.length_c   1.000
_cell.angle_alpha   90.00
_cell.angle_beta   90.00
_cell.angle_gamma   90.00
#
_symmetry.space_group_name_H-M   'P 1'
#
loop_
_entity.id
_entity.type
_entity.pdbx_description
1 polymer ?
#
loop_
_entity_poly.entity_id
_entity_poly.type
_entity_poly.pdbx_seq_one_letter_code
_entity_poly.pdbx_strand_id
1 'polypeptide(L)'
;MSVPNDLQKNFSEVVSALKPKEAIDEANRCLYCYDAPCIKACPTSIDIPSFIRKIATGNLLGSARTIMESNPVGASCARVCPTEELCEGACVLNHASKPIMIGLLQRHATDWAIRNNAALFQKGDPNGKRVAIIGAGPAGLSAARELARLGYEVTIYEAKERAGGLNTYGIVSFRLPQEISLWEVEQVEALGVTIKTNTRIGVDIMPDELVANYDSVLLAVGMSSVPSLHIPGEELEGVLDAIALVEDTKTKPLTTDMVGKKVVVIGAGNTAIDAATCSKRLGADNVQILYRRTVQEMSCYQFEYEFAKQDGVEFRWLVAPTRVLGNKGRVTGLELIRMELGEPDAKGRKRPVPIPGSEFFIEVDFVVKAIGQNRHLSLIDQLGLQHQNGTVTVEDGTYRTSHPKVFAAGDVIFGGGKTDAMVVDAANHGKRAAYAIDKAIRDQKQLV
;
A
#
# COMPACT_ATOMS: atom_id res chain seq x y z
N MET A 1 -17.49 -8.80 -27.71
CA MET A 1 -18.71 -9.18 -26.96
C MET A 1 -18.38 -10.39 -26.10
N SER A 2 -17.88 -10.15 -24.89
CA SER A 2 -17.70 -11.20 -23.87
C SER A 2 -18.85 -11.08 -22.88
N VAL A 3 -19.58 -12.18 -22.74
CA VAL A 3 -20.83 -12.35 -22.00
C VAL A 3 -20.80 -11.70 -20.61
N PRO A 4 -21.84 -10.94 -20.22
CA PRO A 4 -22.03 -10.51 -18.84
C PRO A 4 -22.50 -11.71 -18.02
N ASN A 5 -21.58 -12.49 -17.45
CA ASN A 5 -21.87 -13.38 -16.32
C ASN A 5 -20.60 -13.95 -15.71
N ASP A 6 -19.97 -13.11 -14.91
CA ASP A 6 -19.64 -13.35 -13.50
C ASP A 6 -18.53 -12.37 -13.17
N LEU A 7 -18.90 -11.11 -12.87
CA LEU A 7 -17.93 -10.06 -12.53
C LEU A 7 -16.95 -10.55 -11.45
N GLN A 8 -17.40 -11.45 -10.57
CA GLN A 8 -16.58 -12.04 -9.52
C GLN A 8 -15.34 -12.76 -10.06
N LYS A 9 -15.43 -13.41 -11.24
CA LYS A 9 -14.27 -14.05 -11.89
C LYS A 9 -13.22 -13.03 -12.33
N ASN A 10 -13.64 -11.84 -12.75
CA ASN A 10 -12.73 -10.78 -13.17
C ASN A 10 -11.85 -10.27 -12.01
N PHE A 11 -12.32 -10.46 -10.77
CA PHE A 11 -11.66 -10.03 -9.54
C PHE A 11 -10.85 -11.14 -8.84
N SER A 12 -10.69 -12.30 -9.48
CA SER A 12 -9.78 -13.37 -9.03
C SER A 12 -8.32 -13.01 -9.27
N GLU A 13 -7.39 -13.56 -8.47
CA GLU A 13 -5.95 -13.29 -8.64
C GLU A 13 -5.48 -13.53 -10.09
N VAL A 14 -4.81 -12.52 -10.67
CA VAL A 14 -4.29 -12.60 -12.05
C VAL A 14 -3.05 -13.48 -12.14
N VAL A 15 -2.14 -13.34 -11.19
CA VAL A 15 -0.89 -14.10 -11.17
C VAL A 15 -1.13 -15.39 -10.41
N SER A 16 -0.93 -16.52 -11.08
CA SER A 16 -1.04 -17.84 -10.45
C SER A 16 0.16 -18.15 -9.56
N ALA A 17 -0.07 -18.86 -8.46
CA ALA A 17 1.01 -19.38 -7.61
C ALA A 17 1.84 -20.44 -8.35
N LEU A 18 3.13 -20.53 -8.01
CA LEU A 18 3.98 -21.64 -8.47
C LEU A 18 3.45 -22.97 -7.92
N LYS A 19 3.37 -23.97 -8.79
CA LYS A 19 3.14 -25.36 -8.36
C LYS A 19 4.33 -25.83 -7.53
N PRO A 20 4.16 -26.83 -6.64
CA PRO A 20 5.25 -27.30 -5.79
C PRO A 20 6.53 -27.69 -6.53
N LYS A 21 6.41 -28.37 -7.69
CA LYS A 21 7.56 -28.71 -8.52
C LYS A 21 8.24 -27.46 -9.11
N GLU A 22 7.44 -26.54 -9.67
CA GLU A 22 7.95 -25.28 -10.24
C GLU A 22 8.68 -24.44 -9.19
N ALA A 23 8.18 -24.40 -7.96
CA ALA A 23 8.84 -23.71 -6.85
C ALA A 23 10.19 -24.34 -6.48
N ILE A 24 10.31 -25.67 -6.49
CA ILE A 24 11.58 -26.35 -6.24
C ILE A 24 12.56 -26.09 -7.40
N ASP A 25 12.10 -26.21 -8.65
CA ASP A 25 12.93 -25.98 -9.84
C ASP A 25 13.45 -24.52 -9.88
N GLU A 26 12.58 -23.56 -9.60
CA GLU A 26 12.95 -22.14 -9.51
C GLU A 26 13.87 -21.85 -8.32
N ALA A 27 13.63 -22.45 -7.15
CA ALA A 27 14.50 -22.29 -5.98
C ALA A 27 15.93 -22.80 -6.23
N ASN A 28 16.08 -23.87 -7.02
CA ASN A 28 17.37 -24.43 -7.41
C ASN A 28 18.15 -23.56 -8.42
N ARG A 29 17.53 -22.55 -9.03
CA ARG A 29 18.25 -21.57 -9.87
C ARG A 29 19.03 -20.55 -9.03
N CYS A 30 18.70 -20.39 -7.75
CA CYS A 30 19.36 -19.41 -6.88
C CYS A 30 20.84 -19.77 -6.67
N LEU A 31 21.72 -18.80 -6.88
CA LEU A 31 23.17 -19.00 -6.70
C LEU A 31 23.63 -18.93 -5.24
N TYR A 32 22.72 -18.67 -4.31
CA TYR A 32 23.00 -18.49 -2.88
C TYR A 32 24.19 -17.56 -2.60
N CYS A 33 24.20 -16.40 -3.24
CA CYS A 33 25.27 -15.40 -3.15
C CYS A 33 25.63 -15.09 -1.69
N TYR A 34 26.92 -15.06 -1.37
CA TYR A 34 27.39 -14.68 -0.03
C TYR A 34 27.03 -13.23 0.31
N ASP A 35 27.37 -12.29 -0.58
CA ASP A 35 26.98 -10.88 -0.46
C ASP A 35 25.72 -10.60 -1.31
N ALA A 36 24.59 -11.19 -0.90
CA ALA A 36 23.37 -11.20 -1.69
C ALA A 36 22.78 -9.79 -1.89
N PRO A 37 22.83 -9.21 -3.13
CA PRO A 37 22.32 -7.87 -3.36
C PRO A 37 20.80 -7.77 -3.19
N CYS A 38 20.08 -8.88 -3.40
CA CYS A 38 18.64 -8.95 -3.19
C CYS A 38 18.24 -8.70 -1.73
N ILE A 39 19.07 -9.06 -0.74
CA ILE A 39 18.82 -8.75 0.68
C ILE A 39 18.96 -7.24 0.90
N LYS A 40 20.01 -6.62 0.35
CA LYS A 40 20.27 -5.18 0.48
C LYS A 40 19.18 -4.33 -0.17
N ALA A 41 18.64 -4.80 -1.30
CA ALA A 41 17.56 -4.14 -2.02
C ALA A 41 16.18 -4.32 -1.35
N CYS A 42 16.00 -5.32 -0.50
CA CYS A 42 14.75 -5.52 0.24
C CYS A 42 14.70 -4.58 1.46
N PRO A 43 13.69 -3.68 1.58
CA PRO A 43 13.65 -2.74 2.70
C PRO A 43 13.57 -3.39 4.08
N THR A 44 12.95 -4.57 4.18
CA THR A 44 12.88 -5.36 5.42
C THR A 44 14.05 -6.33 5.60
N SER A 45 14.99 -6.35 4.66
CA SER A 45 16.18 -7.21 4.67
C SER A 45 15.84 -8.69 4.91
N ILE A 46 14.88 -9.21 4.14
CA ILE A 46 14.57 -10.65 4.15
C ILE A 46 15.83 -11.43 3.75
N ASP A 47 16.17 -12.48 4.51
CA ASP A 47 17.23 -13.43 4.15
C ASP A 47 16.76 -14.34 3.00
N ILE A 48 16.81 -13.76 1.80
CA ILE A 48 16.30 -14.36 0.56
C ILE A 48 16.99 -15.69 0.23
N PRO A 49 18.34 -15.78 0.18
CA PRO A 49 19.02 -17.04 -0.07
C PRO A 49 18.60 -18.15 0.90
N SER A 50 18.43 -17.82 2.18
CA SER A 50 18.07 -18.80 3.21
C SER A 50 16.65 -19.33 3.04
N PHE A 51 15.64 -18.47 2.85
CA PHE A 51 14.27 -18.98 2.67
C PHE A 51 14.12 -19.77 1.37
N ILE A 52 14.84 -19.37 0.31
CA ILE A 52 14.84 -20.09 -0.97
C ILE A 52 15.50 -21.48 -0.82
N ARG A 53 16.62 -21.57 -0.09
CA ARG A 53 17.26 -22.87 0.20
C ARG A 53 16.33 -23.81 0.97
N LYS A 54 15.52 -23.26 1.88
CA LYS A 54 14.51 -24.02 2.61
C LYS A 54 13.39 -24.52 1.71
N ILE A 55 12.97 -23.76 0.70
CA ILE A 55 12.03 -24.25 -0.33
C ILE A 55 12.65 -25.41 -1.11
N ALA A 56 13.89 -25.27 -1.56
CA ALA A 56 14.60 -26.32 -2.32
C ALA A 56 14.73 -27.65 -1.57
N THR A 57 14.71 -27.62 -0.23
CA THR A 57 14.79 -28.80 0.65
C THR A 57 13.43 -29.23 1.23
N GLY A 58 12.32 -28.60 0.81
CA GLY A 58 10.97 -28.92 1.26
C GLY A 58 10.59 -28.38 2.65
N ASN A 59 11.46 -27.60 3.29
CA ASN A 59 11.21 -26.99 4.60
C ASN A 59 10.39 -25.68 4.49
N LEU A 60 9.11 -25.81 4.15
CA LEU A 60 8.23 -24.65 3.94
C LEU A 60 7.93 -23.88 5.23
N LEU A 61 7.79 -24.56 6.38
CA LEU A 61 7.64 -23.91 7.67
C LEU A 61 8.83 -23.00 8.00
N GLY A 62 10.04 -23.53 7.87
CA GLY A 62 11.26 -22.78 8.11
C GLY A 62 11.45 -21.63 7.11
N SER A 63 10.97 -21.79 5.87
CA SER A 63 11.00 -20.75 4.84
C SER A 63 10.04 -19.62 5.17
N ALA A 64 8.77 -19.94 5.45
CA ALA A 64 7.75 -18.98 5.85
C ALA A 64 8.17 -18.22 7.12
N ARG A 65 8.72 -18.92 8.12
CA ARG A 65 9.25 -18.27 9.32
C ARG A 65 10.37 -17.29 9.00
N THR A 66 11.32 -17.62 8.12
CA THR A 66 12.40 -16.69 7.73
C THR A 66 11.87 -15.44 7.02
N ILE A 67 10.92 -15.60 6.10
CA ILE A 67 10.27 -14.47 5.43
C ILE A 67 9.61 -13.56 6.45
N MET A 68 8.76 -14.16 7.29
CA MET A 68 7.95 -13.40 8.23
C MET A 68 8.81 -12.79 9.34
N GLU A 69 9.89 -13.43 9.79
CA GLU A 69 10.81 -12.87 10.80
C GLU A 69 11.33 -11.48 10.37
N SER A 70 11.70 -11.35 9.09
CA SER A 70 12.11 -10.07 8.53
C SER A 70 10.93 -9.13 8.27
N ASN A 71 9.83 -9.65 7.71
CA ASN A 71 8.68 -8.86 7.26
C ASN A 71 7.35 -9.34 7.84
N PRO A 72 6.75 -8.61 8.82
CA PRO A 72 5.46 -8.96 9.41
C PRO A 72 4.27 -9.09 8.47
N VAL A 73 4.32 -8.42 7.31
CA VAL A 73 3.29 -8.51 6.27
C VAL A 73 3.85 -9.15 5.00
N GLY A 74 4.69 -10.18 5.20
CA GLY A 74 5.39 -10.89 4.13
C GLY A 74 4.47 -11.63 3.16
N ALA A 75 3.26 -12.04 3.56
CA ALA A 75 2.32 -12.71 2.66
C ALA A 75 1.68 -11.71 1.68
N SER A 76 1.35 -10.51 2.17
CA SER A 76 0.89 -9.38 1.34
C SER A 76 2.02 -8.92 0.41
N CYS A 77 3.22 -8.67 0.95
CA CYS A 77 4.40 -8.26 0.18
C CYS A 77 4.80 -9.26 -0.92
N ALA A 78 4.53 -10.55 -0.74
CA ALA A 78 4.79 -11.56 -1.77
C ALA A 78 3.96 -11.37 -3.05
N ARG A 79 2.89 -10.57 -2.98
CA ARG A 79 1.98 -10.26 -4.09
C ARG A 79 2.15 -8.86 -4.65
N VAL A 80 2.46 -7.88 -3.79
CA VAL A 80 2.37 -6.45 -4.15
C VAL A 80 3.70 -5.72 -4.17
N CYS A 81 4.80 -6.34 -3.73
CA CYS A 81 6.11 -5.70 -3.85
C CYS A 81 6.48 -5.50 -5.33
N PRO A 82 7.00 -4.32 -5.71
CA PRO A 82 7.59 -4.11 -7.02
C PRO A 82 8.95 -4.79 -7.08
N THR A 83 8.98 -6.11 -7.21
CA THR A 83 10.21 -6.91 -7.10
C THR A 83 11.26 -6.52 -8.14
N GLU A 84 10.84 -6.08 -9.32
CA GLU A 84 11.69 -5.55 -10.39
C GLU A 84 12.46 -4.29 -9.98
N GLU A 85 11.90 -3.46 -9.09
CA GLU A 85 12.57 -2.27 -8.54
C GLU A 85 13.43 -2.59 -7.32
N LEU A 86 13.27 -3.80 -6.76
CA LEU A 86 13.83 -4.21 -5.48
C LEU A 86 14.67 -5.50 -5.64
N CYS A 87 14.26 -6.57 -4.96
CA CYS A 87 15.05 -7.78 -4.78
C CYS A 87 15.33 -8.55 -6.09
N GLU A 88 14.40 -8.58 -7.04
CA GLU A 88 14.59 -9.25 -8.33
C GLU A 88 15.38 -8.37 -9.29
N GLY A 89 15.17 -7.05 -9.27
CA GLY A 89 16.00 -6.09 -9.99
C GLY A 89 17.46 -6.12 -9.58
N ALA A 90 17.73 -6.35 -8.30
CA ALA A 90 19.08 -6.51 -7.76
C ALA A 90 19.70 -7.91 -7.96
N CYS A 91 18.96 -8.86 -8.53
CA CYS A 91 19.46 -10.23 -8.69
C CYS A 91 20.66 -10.27 -9.65
N VAL A 92 21.77 -10.91 -9.23
CA VAL A 92 22.98 -11.05 -10.06
C VAL A 92 22.74 -11.77 -11.39
N LEU A 93 21.66 -12.57 -11.47
CA LEU A 93 21.29 -13.25 -12.70
C LEU A 93 20.86 -12.30 -13.82
N ASN A 94 20.45 -11.06 -13.53
CA ASN A 94 20.07 -10.08 -14.56
C ASN A 94 21.17 -9.82 -15.60
N HIS A 95 22.44 -10.10 -15.27
CA HIS A 95 23.56 -9.98 -16.22
C HIS A 95 23.70 -11.17 -17.19
N ALA A 96 23.00 -12.27 -16.95
CA ALA A 96 23.16 -13.52 -17.71
C ALA A 96 21.84 -14.18 -18.15
N SER A 97 20.76 -14.02 -17.38
CA SER A 97 19.46 -14.66 -17.62
C SER A 97 18.34 -13.90 -16.88
N LYS A 98 17.13 -14.48 -16.81
CA LYS A 98 16.05 -13.92 -15.99
C LYS A 98 16.42 -13.98 -14.50
N PRO A 99 16.01 -13.00 -13.67
CA PRO A 99 16.22 -13.05 -12.24
C PRO A 99 15.50 -14.24 -11.61
N ILE A 100 15.81 -14.53 -10.34
CA ILE A 100 15.03 -15.46 -9.54
C ILE A 100 13.65 -14.85 -9.29
N MET A 101 12.58 -15.64 -9.40
CA MET A 101 11.21 -15.22 -9.08
C MET A 101 10.99 -15.19 -7.56
N ILE A 102 11.72 -14.32 -6.86
CA ILE A 102 11.75 -14.18 -5.40
C ILE A 102 10.35 -13.93 -4.85
N GLY A 103 9.54 -13.06 -5.47
CA GLY A 103 8.17 -12.77 -5.03
C GLY A 103 7.29 -14.02 -5.06
N LEU A 104 7.37 -14.80 -6.14
CA LEU A 104 6.59 -16.05 -6.28
C LEU A 104 7.07 -17.17 -5.36
N LEU A 105 8.38 -17.27 -5.10
CA LEU A 105 8.92 -18.20 -4.11
C LEU A 105 8.50 -17.80 -2.68
N GLN A 106 8.52 -16.49 -2.38
CA GLN A 106 8.02 -15.97 -1.11
C GLN A 106 6.55 -16.32 -0.94
N ARG A 107 5.73 -16.11 -1.99
CA ARG A 107 4.32 -16.47 -2.02
C ARG A 107 4.12 -17.97 -1.81
N HIS A 108 4.93 -18.82 -2.43
CA HIS A 108 4.83 -20.27 -2.26
C HIS A 108 4.96 -20.68 -0.78
N ALA A 109 5.92 -20.09 -0.06
CA ALA A 109 6.12 -20.36 1.36
C ALA A 109 5.02 -19.74 2.24
N THR A 110 4.58 -18.52 1.97
CA THR A 110 3.53 -17.87 2.77
C THR A 110 2.14 -18.46 2.52
N ASP A 111 1.81 -18.84 1.28
CA ASP A 111 0.57 -19.56 0.97
C ASP A 111 0.53 -20.93 1.66
N TRP A 112 1.68 -21.60 1.82
CA TRP A 112 1.75 -22.81 2.65
C TRP A 112 1.44 -22.52 4.12
N ALA A 113 1.98 -21.44 4.69
CA ALA A 113 1.71 -21.06 6.08
C ALA A 113 0.23 -20.73 6.32
N ILE A 114 -0.39 -20.00 5.38
CA ILE A 114 -1.83 -19.68 5.41
C ILE A 114 -2.66 -20.96 5.39
N ARG A 115 -2.43 -21.86 4.42
CA ARG A 115 -3.22 -23.11 4.28
C ARG A 115 -3.09 -24.06 5.45
N ASN A 116 -1.96 -24.03 6.16
CA ASN A 116 -1.72 -24.87 7.33
C ASN A 116 -2.02 -24.17 8.66
N ASN A 117 -2.52 -22.92 8.61
CA ASN A 117 -2.69 -22.05 9.78
C ASN A 117 -1.46 -22.08 10.72
N ALA A 118 -0.28 -21.97 10.13
CA ALA A 118 0.97 -22.22 10.83
C ALA A 118 1.26 -21.13 11.86
N ALA A 119 1.42 -21.50 13.13
CA ALA A 119 1.90 -20.60 14.16
C ALA A 119 3.41 -20.34 13.97
N LEU A 120 3.77 -19.14 13.51
CA LEU A 120 5.17 -18.81 13.17
C LEU A 120 5.96 -18.24 14.35
N PHE A 121 5.29 -17.51 15.25
CA PHE A 121 5.90 -16.80 16.37
C PHE A 121 5.08 -16.96 17.64
N GLN A 122 5.69 -16.62 18.77
CA GLN A 122 5.07 -16.60 20.08
C GLN A 122 5.30 -15.24 20.73
N LYS A 123 4.38 -14.85 21.61
CA LYS A 123 4.50 -13.62 22.40
C LYS A 123 5.68 -13.70 23.37
N GLY A 124 6.27 -12.56 23.69
CA GLY A 124 7.31 -12.47 24.71
C GLY A 124 6.75 -12.54 26.13
N ASP A 125 7.64 -12.71 27.10
CA ASP A 125 7.29 -12.61 28.52
C ASP A 125 6.82 -11.19 28.86
N PRO A 126 5.71 -11.02 29.61
CA PRO A 126 5.19 -9.68 29.92
C PRO A 126 6.23 -8.78 30.58
N ASN A 127 6.46 -7.61 30.00
CA ASN A 127 7.42 -6.63 30.51
C ASN A 127 6.76 -5.52 31.38
N GLY A 128 5.43 -5.57 31.53
CA GLY A 128 4.63 -4.62 32.32
C GLY A 128 4.42 -3.25 31.67
N LYS A 129 4.73 -3.11 30.38
CA LYS A 129 4.61 -1.85 29.63
C LYS A 129 3.53 -1.94 28.55
N ARG A 130 2.86 -0.81 28.32
CA ARG A 130 1.71 -0.71 27.42
C ARG A 130 1.99 0.24 26.26
N VAL A 131 1.68 -0.19 25.04
CA VAL A 131 1.82 0.64 23.83
C VAL A 131 0.50 0.72 23.08
N ALA A 132 0.09 1.94 22.74
CA ALA A 132 -1.02 2.17 21.83
C ALA A 132 -0.53 2.40 20.40
N ILE A 133 -1.24 1.87 19.42
CA ILE A 133 -0.97 2.07 18.00
C ILE A 133 -2.22 2.63 17.34
N ILE A 134 -2.08 3.75 16.64
CA ILE A 134 -3.18 4.41 15.92
C ILE A 134 -3.07 4.04 14.44
N GLY A 135 -3.98 3.19 13.96
CA GLY A 135 -4.03 2.66 12.60
C GLY A 135 -3.54 1.21 12.51
N ALA A 136 -4.34 0.34 11.88
CA ALA A 136 -4.05 -1.08 11.70
C ALA A 136 -3.58 -1.44 10.28
N GLY A 137 -2.89 -0.51 9.60
CA GLY A 137 -2.24 -0.78 8.32
C GLY A 137 -0.92 -1.56 8.48
N PRO A 138 -0.18 -1.79 7.38
CA PRO A 138 1.08 -2.54 7.39
C PRO A 138 2.10 -2.10 8.45
N ALA A 139 2.27 -0.78 8.64
CA ALA A 139 3.16 -0.24 9.66
C ALA A 139 2.68 -0.55 11.09
N GLY A 140 1.38 -0.39 11.36
CA GLY A 140 0.79 -0.66 12.67
C GLY A 140 0.86 -2.14 13.04
N LEU A 141 0.45 -3.03 12.13
CA LEU A 141 0.53 -4.48 12.32
C LEU A 141 1.98 -4.94 12.53
N SER A 142 2.90 -4.39 11.73
CA SER A 142 4.32 -4.68 11.85
C SER A 142 4.88 -4.29 13.21
N ALA A 143 4.58 -3.08 13.69
CA ALA A 143 5.03 -2.62 14.99
C ALA A 143 4.42 -3.43 16.13
N ALA A 144 3.11 -3.70 16.05
CA ALA A 144 2.39 -4.46 17.06
C ALA A 144 2.95 -5.86 17.26
N ARG A 145 3.27 -6.54 16.15
CA ARG A 145 3.90 -7.87 16.19
C ARG A 145 5.21 -7.85 16.97
N GLU A 146 6.11 -6.93 16.62
CA GLU A 146 7.42 -6.85 17.27
C GLU A 146 7.30 -6.48 18.74
N LEU A 147 6.45 -5.52 19.09
CA LEU A 147 6.19 -5.13 20.48
C LEU A 147 5.60 -6.28 21.30
N ALA A 148 4.65 -7.04 20.74
CA ALA A 148 4.10 -8.22 21.43
C ALA A 148 5.16 -9.31 21.66
N ARG A 149 6.07 -9.53 20.69
CA ARG A 149 7.21 -10.45 20.83
C ARG A 149 8.22 -9.98 21.88
N LEU A 150 8.29 -8.67 22.13
CA LEU A 150 9.12 -8.06 23.19
C LEU A 150 8.41 -7.98 24.55
N GLY A 151 7.18 -8.52 24.66
CA GLY A 151 6.45 -8.62 25.92
C GLY A 151 5.57 -7.44 26.29
N TYR A 152 5.36 -6.49 25.37
CA TYR A 152 4.48 -5.34 25.59
C TYR A 152 3.01 -5.76 25.50
N GLU A 153 2.17 -5.12 26.31
CA GLU A 153 0.72 -5.12 26.10
C GLU A 153 0.38 -4.08 25.02
N VAL A 154 -0.11 -4.55 23.88
CA VAL A 154 -0.33 -3.70 22.70
C VAL A 154 -1.82 -3.60 22.39
N THR A 155 -2.30 -2.36 22.21
CA THR A 155 -3.64 -2.10 21.66
C THR A 155 -3.54 -1.28 20.37
N ILE A 156 -4.08 -1.81 19.28
CA ILE A 156 -4.27 -1.08 18.03
C ILE A 156 -5.69 -0.48 18.02
N TYR A 157 -5.79 0.78 17.61
CA TYR A 157 -7.06 1.48 17.36
C TYR A 157 -7.22 1.68 15.85
N GLU A 158 -8.29 1.14 15.29
CA GLU A 158 -8.59 1.15 13.85
C GLU A 158 -9.95 1.81 13.59
N ALA A 159 -9.98 2.78 12.68
CA ALA A 159 -11.18 3.55 12.37
C ALA A 159 -12.20 2.77 11.53
N LYS A 160 -11.74 1.79 10.73
CA LYS A 160 -12.57 0.93 9.87
C LYS A 160 -13.06 -0.31 10.63
N GLU A 161 -13.97 -1.06 10.00
CA GLU A 161 -14.57 -2.27 10.55
C GLU A 161 -13.56 -3.42 10.73
N ARG A 162 -12.56 -3.50 9.84
CA ARG A 162 -11.51 -4.53 9.83
C ARG A 162 -10.13 -3.87 9.81
N ALA A 163 -9.14 -4.57 10.37
CA ALA A 163 -7.74 -4.18 10.28
C ALA A 163 -7.14 -4.52 8.90
N GLY A 164 -5.88 -4.11 8.68
CA GLY A 164 -5.12 -4.36 7.45
C GLY A 164 -4.90 -3.12 6.58
N GLY A 165 -5.59 -2.01 6.85
CA GLY A 165 -5.44 -0.76 6.10
C GLY A 165 -5.60 -0.97 4.58
N LEU A 166 -4.74 -0.35 3.77
CA LEU A 166 -4.82 -0.47 2.30
C LEU A 166 -4.61 -1.91 1.81
N ASN A 167 -3.94 -2.81 2.54
CA ASN A 167 -3.85 -4.22 2.12
C ASN A 167 -5.24 -4.88 2.10
N THR A 168 -6.09 -4.54 3.07
CA THR A 168 -7.47 -5.04 3.11
C THR A 168 -8.40 -4.24 2.21
N TYR A 169 -8.24 -2.91 2.14
CA TYR A 169 -9.22 -2.03 1.48
C TYR A 169 -8.77 -1.41 0.15
N GLY A 170 -7.51 -1.03 0.00
CA GLY A 170 -7.05 -0.14 -1.06
C GLY A 170 -6.32 -0.80 -2.24
N ILE A 171 -5.81 -2.02 -2.08
CA ILE A 171 -5.17 -2.79 -3.16
C ILE A 171 -6.21 -3.71 -3.78
N VAL A 172 -6.32 -3.70 -5.10
CA VAL A 172 -7.28 -4.51 -5.88
C VAL A 172 -7.18 -6.01 -5.56
N SER A 173 -8.33 -6.69 -5.44
CA SER A 173 -8.40 -8.10 -5.00
C SER A 173 -7.66 -9.07 -5.91
N PHE A 174 -7.64 -8.79 -7.21
CA PHE A 174 -6.96 -9.61 -8.21
C PHE A 174 -5.43 -9.48 -8.19
N ARG A 175 -4.89 -8.63 -7.30
CA ARG A 175 -3.48 -8.60 -6.89
C ARG A 175 -3.30 -9.04 -5.45
N LEU A 176 -4.11 -8.50 -4.55
CA LEU A 176 -4.08 -8.83 -3.13
C LEU A 176 -5.48 -9.15 -2.60
N PRO A 177 -5.83 -10.44 -2.53
CA PRO A 177 -7.07 -10.88 -1.90
C PRO A 177 -7.12 -10.49 -0.43
N GLN A 178 -8.31 -10.20 0.08
CA GLN A 178 -8.48 -9.71 1.46
C GLN A 178 -8.02 -10.74 2.49
N GLU A 179 -8.29 -12.02 2.25
CA GLU A 179 -7.96 -13.12 3.13
C GLU A 179 -6.45 -13.19 3.45
N ILE A 180 -5.59 -12.72 2.54
CA ILE A 180 -4.14 -12.68 2.77
C ILE A 180 -3.81 -11.64 3.85
N SER A 181 -4.37 -10.44 3.72
CA SER A 181 -4.18 -9.37 4.70
C SER A 181 -4.84 -9.72 6.04
N LEU A 182 -6.02 -10.34 6.02
CA LEU A 182 -6.75 -10.73 7.23
C LEU A 182 -6.03 -11.85 7.97
N TRP A 183 -5.41 -12.81 7.27
CA TRP A 183 -4.56 -13.80 7.93
C TRP A 183 -3.37 -13.15 8.64
N GLU A 184 -2.74 -12.12 8.07
CA GLU A 184 -1.66 -11.39 8.75
C GLU A 184 -2.15 -10.65 9.99
N VAL A 185 -3.38 -10.13 9.98
CA VAL A 185 -4.05 -9.57 11.17
C VAL A 185 -4.23 -10.65 12.24
N GLU A 186 -4.76 -11.82 11.87
CA GLU A 186 -4.96 -12.95 12.79
C GLU A 186 -3.64 -13.41 13.42
N GLN A 187 -2.53 -13.39 12.66
CA GLN A 187 -1.19 -13.71 13.21
C GLN A 187 -0.74 -12.71 14.27
N VAL A 188 -1.12 -11.43 14.14
CA VAL A 188 -0.82 -10.39 15.14
C VAL A 188 -1.71 -10.55 16.37
N GLU A 189 -3.00 -10.83 16.19
CA GLU A 189 -3.94 -11.11 17.29
C GLU A 189 -3.54 -12.37 18.07
N ALA A 190 -3.03 -13.41 17.39
CA ALA A 190 -2.52 -14.63 18.02
C ALA A 190 -1.34 -14.38 18.99
N LEU A 191 -0.66 -13.23 18.89
CA LEU A 191 0.36 -12.80 19.85
C LEU A 191 -0.21 -12.06 21.06
N GLY A 192 -1.54 -11.96 21.18
CA GLY A 192 -2.23 -11.28 22.28
C GLY A 192 -2.40 -9.77 22.08
N VAL A 193 -2.19 -9.27 20.86
CA VAL A 193 -2.47 -7.87 20.52
C VAL A 193 -3.98 -7.65 20.48
N THR A 194 -4.45 -6.60 21.14
CA THR A 194 -5.86 -6.19 21.08
C THR A 194 -6.08 -5.23 19.92
N ILE A 195 -7.04 -5.51 19.03
CA ILE A 195 -7.40 -4.62 17.93
C ILE A 195 -8.82 -4.08 18.16
N LYS A 196 -8.94 -2.79 18.39
CA LYS A 196 -10.21 -2.07 18.54
C LYS A 196 -10.60 -1.43 17.22
N THR A 197 -11.41 -2.12 16.45
CA THR A 197 -11.98 -1.61 15.19
C THR A 197 -13.13 -0.64 15.45
N ASN A 198 -13.60 0.05 14.41
CA ASN A 198 -14.63 1.09 14.49
C ASN A 198 -14.34 2.16 15.55
N THR A 199 -13.06 2.47 15.78
CA THR A 199 -12.60 3.41 16.79
C THR A 199 -11.63 4.42 16.16
N ARG A 200 -12.12 5.62 15.87
CA ARG A 200 -11.37 6.71 15.26
C ARG A 200 -10.77 7.62 16.34
N ILE A 201 -9.45 7.56 16.48
CA ILE A 201 -8.72 8.49 17.35
C ILE A 201 -8.82 9.93 16.81
N GLY A 202 -9.05 10.88 17.71
CA GLY A 202 -9.33 12.28 17.41
C GLY A 202 -10.80 12.61 17.14
N VAL A 203 -11.68 11.59 17.20
CA VAL A 203 -13.15 11.74 17.12
C VAL A 203 -13.83 10.96 18.25
N ASP A 204 -13.61 9.65 18.32
CA ASP A 204 -14.25 8.78 19.31
C ASP A 204 -13.47 8.72 20.63
N ILE A 205 -12.14 8.82 20.56
CA ILE A 205 -11.22 8.88 21.70
C ILE A 205 -10.21 9.99 21.43
N MET A 206 -9.98 10.86 22.40
CA MET A 206 -9.04 11.96 22.25
C MET A 206 -7.59 11.47 22.34
N PRO A 207 -6.66 11.99 21.50
CA PRO A 207 -5.28 11.51 21.47
C PRO A 207 -4.54 11.65 22.81
N ASP A 208 -4.83 12.71 23.57
CA ASP A 208 -4.26 12.95 24.90
C ASP A 208 -4.57 11.83 25.90
N GLU A 209 -5.74 11.18 25.76
CA GLU A 209 -6.09 10.03 26.60
C GLU A 209 -5.14 8.86 26.34
N LEU A 210 -4.72 8.63 25.09
CA LEU A 210 -3.75 7.60 24.78
C LEU A 210 -2.37 7.96 25.34
N VAL A 211 -1.94 9.21 25.17
CA VAL A 211 -0.64 9.68 25.67
C VAL A 211 -0.55 9.61 27.20
N ALA A 212 -1.66 9.85 27.90
CA ALA A 212 -1.75 9.74 29.36
C ALA A 212 -1.73 8.29 29.84
N ASN A 213 -2.45 7.39 29.15
CA ASN A 213 -2.68 6.02 29.63
C ASN A 213 -1.64 5.00 29.17
N TYR A 214 -0.87 5.28 28.13
CA TYR A 214 0.14 4.35 27.60
C TYR A 214 1.57 4.85 27.87
N ASP A 215 2.52 3.90 27.93
CA ASP A 215 3.94 4.23 28.07
C ASP A 215 4.47 4.85 26.76
N SER A 216 3.94 4.44 25.61
CA SER A 216 4.23 5.03 24.31
C SER A 216 3.05 4.90 23.35
N VAL A 217 3.00 5.77 22.35
CA VAL A 217 2.00 5.78 21.27
C VAL A 217 2.72 5.76 19.92
N LEU A 218 2.25 4.93 18.99
CA LEU A 218 2.69 4.93 17.59
C LEU A 218 1.58 5.45 16.68
N LEU A 219 1.86 6.48 15.90
CA LEU A 219 1.00 6.98 14.83
C LEU A 219 1.33 6.27 13.51
N ALA A 220 0.39 5.45 13.02
CA ALA A 220 0.53 4.63 11.81
C ALA A 220 -0.72 4.73 10.90
N VAL A 221 -1.30 5.93 10.81
CA VAL A 221 -2.58 6.21 10.13
C VAL A 221 -2.52 6.31 8.61
N GLY A 222 -1.32 6.19 8.04
CA GLY A 222 -1.09 6.35 6.60
C GLY A 222 -1.51 7.72 6.09
N MET A 223 -2.17 7.74 4.93
CA MET A 223 -2.75 8.93 4.30
C MET A 223 -4.30 8.86 4.32
N SER A 224 -4.96 9.96 3.92
CA SER A 224 -6.41 10.13 3.95
C SER A 224 -7.03 10.01 2.54
N SER A 225 -8.15 10.69 2.28
CA SER A 225 -8.89 10.71 1.01
C SER A 225 -8.11 11.31 -0.15
N VAL A 226 -8.54 11.04 -1.40
CA VAL A 226 -8.00 11.71 -2.58
C VAL A 226 -8.37 13.22 -2.54
N PRO A 227 -7.43 14.14 -2.82
CA PRO A 227 -7.72 15.57 -2.82
C PRO A 227 -8.73 15.94 -3.91
N SER A 228 -9.39 17.09 -3.72
CA SER A 228 -10.25 17.67 -4.73
C SER A 228 -9.44 18.17 -5.93
N LEU A 229 -10.03 18.06 -7.12
CA LEU A 229 -9.52 18.68 -8.35
C LEU A 229 -9.68 20.20 -8.32
N HIS A 230 -10.65 20.71 -7.55
CA HIS A 230 -10.99 22.14 -7.47
C HIS A 230 -11.45 22.70 -8.81
N ILE A 231 -12.26 21.93 -9.53
CA ILE A 231 -12.87 22.32 -10.81
C ILE A 231 -14.40 22.28 -10.71
N PRO A 232 -15.13 23.07 -11.51
CA PRO A 232 -16.59 23.03 -11.49
C PRO A 232 -17.14 21.65 -11.90
N GLY A 233 -18.22 21.20 -11.24
CA GLY A 233 -18.89 19.93 -11.51
C GLY A 233 -18.24 18.70 -10.87
N GLU A 234 -17.21 18.87 -10.05
CA GLU A 234 -16.54 17.78 -9.34
C GLU A 234 -17.47 17.04 -8.35
N GLU A 235 -18.55 17.68 -7.93
CA GLU A 235 -19.60 17.15 -7.05
C GLU A 235 -20.66 16.29 -7.77
N LEU A 236 -20.61 16.19 -9.10
CA LEU A 236 -21.60 15.45 -9.89
C LEU A 236 -21.57 13.94 -9.61
N GLU A 237 -22.74 13.30 -9.69
CA GLU A 237 -22.86 11.85 -9.62
C GLU A 237 -22.08 11.20 -10.78
N GLY A 238 -21.21 10.24 -10.46
CA GLY A 238 -20.27 9.63 -11.42
C GLY A 238 -18.84 10.15 -11.28
N VAL A 239 -18.60 11.19 -10.47
CA VAL A 239 -17.25 11.53 -9.99
C VAL A 239 -16.93 10.69 -8.76
N LEU A 240 -15.88 9.87 -8.84
CA LEU A 240 -15.51 8.89 -7.83
C LEU A 240 -14.10 9.15 -7.28
N ASP A 241 -13.88 8.72 -6.04
CA ASP A 241 -12.55 8.59 -5.43
C ASP A 241 -11.97 7.21 -5.79
N ALA A 242 -10.72 7.15 -6.27
CA ALA A 242 -10.10 5.90 -6.69
C ALA A 242 -9.99 4.86 -5.57
N ILE A 243 -9.68 5.29 -4.35
CA ILE A 243 -9.52 4.40 -3.21
C ILE A 243 -10.90 3.88 -2.77
N ALA A 244 -11.90 4.76 -2.74
CA ALA A 244 -13.27 4.36 -2.45
C ALA A 244 -13.82 3.37 -3.50
N LEU A 245 -13.54 3.59 -4.78
CA LEU A 245 -13.92 2.67 -5.84
C LEU A 245 -13.32 1.28 -5.62
N VAL A 246 -12.01 1.20 -5.35
CA VAL A 246 -11.34 -0.09 -5.09
C VAL A 246 -11.88 -0.73 -3.81
N GLU A 247 -12.05 0.05 -2.74
CA GLU A 247 -12.61 -0.40 -1.47
C GLU A 247 -14.01 -1.01 -1.66
N ASP A 248 -14.87 -0.35 -2.44
CA ASP A 248 -16.23 -0.79 -2.72
C ASP A 248 -16.23 -2.15 -3.42
N THR A 249 -15.30 -2.41 -4.34
CA THR A 249 -15.21 -3.73 -5.01
C THR A 249 -14.85 -4.88 -4.08
N LYS A 250 -14.28 -4.58 -2.91
CA LYS A 250 -13.86 -5.59 -1.92
C LYS A 250 -14.84 -5.71 -0.76
N THR A 251 -15.66 -4.69 -0.50
CA THR A 251 -16.50 -4.60 0.70
C THR A 251 -18.00 -4.62 0.40
N LYS A 252 -18.39 -4.31 -0.84
CA LYS A 252 -19.79 -4.30 -1.28
C LYS A 252 -20.00 -5.31 -2.42
N PRO A 253 -21.26 -5.73 -2.67
CA PRO A 253 -21.59 -6.46 -3.87
C PRO A 253 -21.14 -5.70 -5.13
N LEU A 254 -20.52 -6.40 -6.08
CA LEU A 254 -20.10 -5.80 -7.35
C LEU A 254 -21.31 -5.26 -8.11
N THR A 255 -21.22 -4.01 -8.58
CA THR A 255 -22.29 -3.37 -9.36
C THR A 255 -22.03 -3.52 -10.86
N THR A 256 -23.10 -3.41 -11.65
CA THR A 256 -23.02 -3.41 -13.12
C THR A 256 -23.06 -2.01 -13.73
N ASP A 257 -22.91 -0.96 -12.91
CA ASP A 257 -23.14 0.43 -13.34
C ASP A 257 -22.15 0.90 -14.40
N MET A 258 -20.94 0.33 -14.39
CA MET A 258 -19.88 0.63 -15.36
C MET A 258 -19.93 -0.24 -16.61
N VAL A 259 -20.83 -1.23 -16.69
CA VAL A 259 -20.93 -2.12 -17.86
C VAL A 259 -21.28 -1.30 -19.12
N GLY A 260 -20.41 -1.38 -20.12
CA GLY A 260 -20.59 -0.66 -21.39
C GLY A 260 -20.31 0.84 -21.32
N LYS A 261 -19.70 1.34 -20.24
CA LYS A 261 -19.49 2.77 -19.99
C LYS A 261 -18.10 3.26 -20.36
N LYS A 262 -18.00 4.58 -20.55
CA LYS A 262 -16.75 5.33 -20.73
C LYS A 262 -16.29 5.83 -19.37
N VAL A 263 -15.08 5.46 -18.94
CA VAL A 263 -14.50 5.87 -17.66
C VAL A 263 -13.19 6.61 -17.90
N VAL A 264 -13.03 7.76 -17.25
CA VAL A 264 -11.78 8.50 -17.21
C VAL A 264 -11.19 8.42 -15.81
N VAL A 265 -9.92 8.08 -15.70
CA VAL A 265 -9.14 8.15 -14.46
C VAL A 265 -8.13 9.28 -14.57
N ILE A 266 -8.12 10.20 -13.60
CA ILE A 266 -7.22 11.36 -13.58
C ILE A 266 -6.03 11.06 -12.67
N GLY A 267 -4.84 10.94 -13.24
CA GLY A 267 -3.60 10.58 -12.53
C GLY A 267 -2.76 9.57 -13.31
N ALA A 268 -1.54 9.28 -12.86
CA ALA A 268 -0.69 8.24 -13.47
C ALA A 268 0.26 7.60 -12.43
N GLY A 269 -0.23 7.46 -11.21
CA GLY A 269 0.42 6.67 -10.15
C GLY A 269 -0.20 5.29 -10.03
N ASN A 270 0.33 4.45 -9.14
CA ASN A 270 -0.17 3.09 -8.94
C ASN A 270 -1.67 3.05 -8.61
N THR A 271 -2.18 4.00 -7.80
CA THR A 271 -3.62 4.14 -7.53
C THR A 271 -4.45 4.40 -8.79
N ALA A 272 -3.92 5.12 -9.78
CA ALA A 272 -4.61 5.37 -11.05
C ALA A 272 -4.68 4.09 -11.90
N ILE A 273 -3.60 3.31 -11.89
CA ILE A 273 -3.55 1.99 -12.55
C ILE A 273 -4.58 1.04 -11.92
N ASP A 274 -4.63 0.97 -10.60
CA ASP A 274 -5.57 0.14 -9.86
C ASP A 274 -7.02 0.54 -10.18
N ALA A 275 -7.34 1.84 -10.16
CA ALA A 275 -8.68 2.32 -10.49
C ALA A 275 -9.08 2.03 -11.95
N ALA A 276 -8.15 2.18 -12.90
CA ALA A 276 -8.41 1.93 -14.31
C ALA A 276 -8.64 0.43 -14.59
N THR A 277 -7.77 -0.42 -14.07
CA THR A 277 -7.85 -1.88 -14.21
C THR A 277 -9.06 -2.47 -13.47
N CYS A 278 -9.44 -1.86 -12.34
CA CYS A 278 -10.69 -2.14 -11.63
C CYS A 278 -11.91 -1.76 -12.49
N SER A 279 -11.91 -0.57 -13.09
CA SER A 279 -13.00 -0.11 -13.97
C SER A 279 -13.19 -1.03 -15.18
N LYS A 280 -12.09 -1.51 -15.79
CA LYS A 280 -12.15 -2.52 -16.86
C LYS A 280 -12.81 -3.82 -16.39
N ARG A 281 -12.47 -4.30 -15.19
CA ARG A 281 -13.03 -5.54 -14.61
C ARG A 281 -14.49 -5.40 -14.20
N LEU A 282 -14.95 -4.19 -13.87
CA LEU A 282 -16.37 -3.84 -13.69
C LEU A 282 -17.16 -3.77 -15.01
N GLY A 283 -16.51 -4.00 -16.15
CA GLY A 283 -17.15 -4.10 -17.46
C GLY A 283 -17.17 -2.81 -18.27
N ALA A 284 -16.37 -1.80 -17.91
CA ALA A 284 -16.23 -0.59 -18.72
C ALA A 284 -15.63 -0.91 -20.11
N ASP A 285 -16.28 -0.41 -21.15
CA ASP A 285 -15.86 -0.63 -22.54
C ASP A 285 -14.60 0.18 -22.85
N ASN A 286 -14.62 1.46 -22.49
CA ASN A 286 -13.53 2.39 -22.73
C ASN A 286 -13.05 2.98 -21.41
N VAL A 287 -11.78 2.72 -21.06
CA VAL A 287 -11.14 3.28 -19.86
C VAL A 287 -9.91 4.05 -20.31
N GLN A 288 -9.85 5.32 -19.93
CA GLN A 288 -8.75 6.21 -20.27
C GLN A 288 -8.10 6.76 -19.01
N ILE A 289 -6.78 6.71 -18.95
CA ILE A 289 -5.99 7.46 -17.99
C ILE A 289 -5.60 8.80 -18.62
N LEU A 290 -5.98 9.90 -17.95
CA LEU A 290 -5.59 11.25 -18.31
C LEU A 290 -4.48 11.74 -17.38
N TYR A 291 -3.36 12.14 -17.97
CA TYR A 291 -2.22 12.64 -17.22
C TYR A 291 -1.73 13.97 -17.77
N ARG A 292 -1.51 14.92 -16.85
CA ARG A 292 -1.06 16.28 -17.17
C ARG A 292 0.40 16.37 -17.63
N ARG A 293 1.18 15.29 -17.51
CA ARG A 293 2.57 15.20 -18.00
C ARG A 293 2.70 14.07 -19.03
N THR A 294 3.92 13.68 -19.38
CA THR A 294 4.16 12.56 -20.30
C THR A 294 4.44 11.26 -19.54
N VAL A 295 4.59 10.18 -20.30
CA VAL A 295 4.95 8.85 -19.79
C VAL A 295 6.25 8.88 -18.97
N GLN A 296 7.20 9.75 -19.31
CA GLN A 296 8.49 9.85 -18.60
C GLN A 296 8.35 10.38 -17.16
N GLU A 297 7.29 11.13 -16.85
CA GLU A 297 7.03 11.63 -15.50
C GLU A 297 5.92 10.88 -14.76
N MET A 298 5.44 9.74 -15.29
CA MET A 298 4.49 8.89 -14.55
C MET A 298 5.15 8.35 -13.28
N SER A 299 4.36 8.10 -12.23
CA SER A 299 4.89 7.57 -10.96
C SER A 299 4.55 6.10 -10.72
N CYS A 300 3.64 5.51 -11.51
CA CYS A 300 3.44 4.06 -11.49
C CYS A 300 4.66 3.32 -12.01
N TYR A 301 4.84 2.08 -11.56
CA TYR A 301 5.91 1.22 -12.06
C TYR A 301 5.72 0.87 -13.54
N GLN A 302 6.82 0.61 -14.26
CA GLN A 302 6.75 0.29 -15.69
C GLN A 302 5.93 -0.97 -15.96
N PHE A 303 6.10 -2.02 -15.15
CA PHE A 303 5.33 -3.26 -15.29
C PHE A 303 3.83 -3.04 -15.06
N GLU A 304 3.46 -2.11 -14.18
CA GLU A 304 2.06 -1.73 -13.90
C GLU A 304 1.42 -0.99 -15.06
N TYR A 305 2.18 -0.09 -15.68
CA TYR A 305 1.77 0.60 -16.89
C TYR A 305 1.54 -0.38 -18.05
N GLU A 306 2.46 -1.32 -18.28
CA GLU A 306 2.30 -2.32 -19.33
C GLU A 306 1.14 -3.28 -19.05
N PHE A 307 0.92 -3.65 -17.78
CA PHE A 307 -0.25 -4.43 -17.36
C PHE A 307 -1.57 -3.73 -17.69
N ALA A 308 -1.71 -2.44 -17.36
CA ALA A 308 -2.90 -1.67 -17.72
C ALA A 308 -3.14 -1.59 -19.24
N LYS A 309 -2.07 -1.46 -20.03
CA LYS A 309 -2.18 -1.48 -21.50
C LYS A 309 -2.64 -2.83 -22.03
N GLN A 310 -2.17 -3.94 -21.44
CA GLN A 310 -2.62 -5.28 -21.80
C GLN A 310 -4.12 -5.48 -21.49
N ASP A 311 -4.62 -4.84 -20.43
CA ASP A 311 -6.04 -4.78 -20.10
C ASP A 311 -6.87 -3.82 -21.01
N GLY A 312 -6.23 -3.16 -21.97
CA GLY A 312 -6.87 -2.25 -22.92
C GLY A 312 -7.17 -0.86 -22.35
N VAL A 313 -6.46 -0.44 -21.30
CA VAL A 313 -6.52 0.94 -20.80
C VAL A 313 -5.75 1.86 -21.75
N GLU A 314 -6.43 2.91 -22.20
CA GLU A 314 -5.84 3.95 -23.04
C GLU A 314 -5.18 5.03 -22.18
N PHE A 315 -4.09 5.63 -22.67
CA PHE A 315 -3.40 6.72 -21.99
C PHE A 315 -3.40 7.99 -22.83
N ARG A 316 -3.81 9.10 -22.24
CA ARG A 316 -3.71 10.43 -22.83
C ARG A 316 -2.80 11.29 -21.98
N TRP A 317 -1.70 11.69 -22.61
CA TRP A 317 -0.66 12.50 -22.02
C TRP A 317 -0.91 13.98 -22.28
N LEU A 318 -0.28 14.83 -21.47
CA LEU A 318 -0.32 16.28 -21.62
C LEU A 318 -1.74 16.84 -21.69
N VAL A 319 -2.62 16.35 -20.82
CA VAL A 319 -4.00 16.83 -20.69
C VAL A 319 -4.38 16.95 -19.22
N ALA A 320 -5.13 17.99 -18.88
CA ALA A 320 -5.68 18.20 -17.55
C ALA A 320 -7.17 18.57 -17.64
N PRO A 321 -8.01 18.13 -16.68
CA PRO A 321 -9.40 18.55 -16.63
C PRO A 321 -9.53 19.98 -16.11
N THR A 322 -10.46 20.73 -16.71
CA THR A 322 -10.79 22.10 -16.30
C THR A 322 -12.22 22.21 -15.78
N ARG A 323 -13.13 21.32 -16.19
CA ARG A 323 -14.52 21.26 -15.72
C ARG A 323 -15.14 19.89 -16.01
N VAL A 324 -15.93 19.37 -15.08
CA VAL A 324 -16.77 18.20 -15.30
C VAL A 324 -18.13 18.66 -15.84
N LEU A 325 -18.57 18.06 -16.94
CA LEU A 325 -19.86 18.35 -17.55
C LEU A 325 -20.90 17.37 -17.03
N GLY A 326 -22.12 17.85 -16.79
CA GLY A 326 -23.20 16.99 -16.35
C GLY A 326 -24.57 17.41 -16.85
N ASN A 327 -25.49 16.44 -16.82
CA ASN A 327 -26.90 16.61 -17.11
C ASN A 327 -27.72 15.95 -15.99
N LYS A 328 -28.74 16.64 -15.48
CA LYS A 328 -29.58 16.16 -14.35
C LYS A 328 -28.75 15.68 -13.14
N GLY A 329 -27.63 16.34 -12.85
CA GLY A 329 -26.77 16.02 -11.70
C GLY A 329 -25.78 14.87 -11.91
N ARG A 330 -25.74 14.26 -13.10
CA ARG A 330 -24.82 13.15 -13.44
C ARG A 330 -23.82 13.56 -14.50
N VAL A 331 -22.60 13.02 -14.41
CA VAL A 331 -21.52 13.21 -15.39
C VAL A 331 -21.96 12.78 -16.79
N THR A 332 -21.65 13.61 -17.79
CA THR A 332 -21.84 13.31 -19.22
C THR A 332 -20.60 13.60 -20.05
N GLY A 333 -19.61 14.30 -19.50
CA GLY A 333 -18.43 14.71 -20.24
C GLY A 333 -17.38 15.39 -19.37
N LEU A 334 -16.24 15.68 -19.97
CA LEU A 334 -15.13 16.36 -19.33
C LEU A 334 -14.56 17.40 -20.30
N GLU A 335 -14.41 18.63 -19.81
CA GLU A 335 -13.64 19.68 -20.48
C GLU A 335 -12.17 19.51 -20.07
N LEU A 336 -11.31 19.47 -21.09
CA LEU A 336 -9.88 19.25 -20.97
C LEU A 336 -9.12 20.41 -21.58
N ILE A 337 -7.91 20.66 -21.09
CA ILE A 337 -6.94 21.57 -21.69
C ILE A 337 -5.66 20.81 -22.01
N ARG A 338 -4.98 21.16 -23.11
CA ARG A 338 -3.67 20.60 -23.42
C ARG A 338 -2.62 21.24 -22.52
N MET A 339 -1.60 20.45 -22.19
CA MET A 339 -0.47 20.86 -21.40
C MET A 339 0.80 20.83 -22.24
N GLU A 340 1.78 21.64 -21.88
CA GLU A 340 3.17 21.50 -22.28
C GLU A 340 4.04 21.32 -21.04
N LEU A 341 5.26 20.81 -21.23
CA LEU A 341 6.21 20.64 -20.13
C LEU A 341 7.12 21.87 -20.05
N GLY A 342 7.02 22.59 -18.94
CA GLY A 342 7.99 23.61 -18.55
C GLY A 342 9.16 23.04 -17.75
N GLU A 343 9.79 23.90 -16.96
CA GLU A 343 10.96 23.54 -16.16
C GLU A 343 10.64 22.49 -15.06
N PRO A 344 11.62 21.66 -14.66
CA PRO A 344 11.49 20.73 -13.55
C PRO A 344 11.03 21.36 -12.23
N ASP A 345 10.19 20.64 -11.49
CA ASP A 345 9.84 20.94 -10.10
C ASP A 345 10.99 20.54 -9.14
N ALA A 346 10.83 20.82 -7.85
CA ALA A 346 11.82 20.47 -6.82
C ALA A 346 12.08 18.95 -6.69
N LYS A 347 11.21 18.11 -7.28
CA LYS A 347 11.36 16.66 -7.34
C LYS A 347 11.97 16.20 -8.68
N GLY A 348 12.41 17.14 -9.52
CA GLY A 348 13.03 16.90 -10.82
C GLY A 348 12.03 16.58 -11.94
N ARG A 349 10.71 16.63 -11.70
CA ARG A 349 9.69 16.34 -12.71
C ARG A 349 9.26 17.60 -13.41
N LYS A 350 9.23 17.60 -14.74
CA LYS A 350 8.80 18.78 -15.52
C LYS A 350 7.41 19.26 -15.10
N ARG A 351 7.27 20.57 -14.91
CA ARG A 351 6.00 21.20 -14.52
C ARG A 351 5.06 21.26 -15.72
N PRO A 352 3.82 20.79 -15.58
CA PRO A 352 2.85 20.93 -16.65
C PRO A 352 2.31 22.36 -16.68
N VAL A 353 2.30 22.99 -17.86
CA VAL A 353 1.82 24.35 -18.11
C VAL A 353 0.64 24.27 -19.09
N PRO A 354 -0.53 24.88 -18.78
CA PRO A 354 -1.67 24.85 -19.69
C PRO A 354 -1.38 25.65 -20.96
N ILE A 355 -1.80 25.14 -22.12
CA ILE A 355 -1.75 25.84 -23.41
C ILE A 355 -3.09 26.57 -23.58
N PRO A 356 -3.17 27.90 -23.46
CA PRO A 356 -4.44 28.62 -23.56
C PRO A 356 -5.10 28.47 -24.94
N GLY A 357 -6.42 28.35 -25.00
CA GLY A 357 -7.16 28.19 -26.27
C GLY A 357 -7.10 26.78 -26.85
N SER A 358 -6.55 25.81 -26.10
CA SER A 358 -6.46 24.40 -26.49
C SER A 358 -7.55 23.52 -25.88
N GLU A 359 -8.58 24.13 -25.30
CA GLU A 359 -9.66 23.45 -24.61
C GLU A 359 -10.49 22.58 -25.57
N PHE A 360 -10.88 21.41 -25.10
CA PHE A 360 -11.70 20.47 -25.86
C PHE A 360 -12.53 19.58 -24.94
N PHE A 361 -13.53 18.91 -25.50
CA PHE A 361 -14.48 18.10 -24.74
C PHE A 361 -14.38 16.63 -25.12
N ILE A 362 -14.59 15.77 -24.13
CA ILE A 362 -14.77 14.34 -24.32
C ILE A 362 -16.04 13.88 -23.61
N GLU A 363 -16.74 12.91 -24.20
CA GLU A 363 -17.85 12.24 -23.54
C GLU A 363 -17.33 11.19 -22.56
N VAL A 364 -17.87 11.18 -21.36
CA VAL A 364 -17.52 10.21 -20.32
C VAL A 364 -18.71 10.02 -19.38
N ASP A 365 -18.89 8.80 -18.86
CA ASP A 365 -19.95 8.47 -17.90
C ASP A 365 -19.45 8.54 -16.44
N PHE A 366 -18.17 8.24 -16.21
CA PHE A 366 -17.54 8.26 -14.89
C PHE A 366 -16.16 8.93 -14.92
N VAL A 367 -15.87 9.72 -13.88
CA VAL A 367 -14.57 10.36 -13.68
C VAL A 367 -14.01 9.91 -12.33
N VAL A 368 -12.87 9.23 -12.33
CA VAL A 368 -12.23 8.70 -11.12
C VAL A 368 -11.00 9.54 -10.79
N LYS A 369 -10.95 10.09 -9.59
CA LYS A 369 -9.84 10.91 -9.10
C LYS A 369 -8.75 10.03 -8.50
N ALA A 370 -7.53 10.13 -9.02
CA ALA A 370 -6.35 9.39 -8.56
C ALA A 370 -5.10 10.29 -8.52
N ILE A 371 -5.24 11.49 -7.94
CA ILE A 371 -4.22 12.55 -7.96
C ILE A 371 -3.37 12.64 -6.68
N GLY A 372 -3.27 11.54 -5.93
CA GLY A 372 -2.59 11.46 -4.63
C GLY A 372 -3.58 11.37 -3.46
N GLN A 373 -3.11 11.59 -2.25
CA GLN A 373 -3.91 11.51 -1.02
C GLN A 373 -3.62 12.68 -0.07
N ASN A 374 -4.65 13.10 0.65
CA ASN A 374 -4.58 14.09 1.72
C ASN A 374 -3.87 13.53 2.96
N ARG A 375 -3.49 14.42 3.87
CA ARG A 375 -2.90 14.08 5.16
C ARG A 375 -3.91 14.21 6.29
N HIS A 376 -3.67 13.50 7.39
CA HIS A 376 -4.50 13.55 8.60
C HIS A 376 -4.17 14.76 9.49
N LEU A 377 -4.17 15.98 8.92
CA LEU A 377 -3.72 17.21 9.59
C LEU A 377 -4.42 17.41 10.95
N SER A 378 -5.75 17.27 11.00
CA SER A 378 -6.50 17.45 12.24
C SER A 378 -6.01 16.54 13.38
N LEU A 379 -5.70 15.28 13.11
CA LEU A 379 -5.17 14.35 14.13
C LEU A 379 -3.72 14.69 14.49
N ILE A 380 -2.90 15.06 13.51
CA ILE A 380 -1.52 15.46 13.71
C ILE A 380 -1.44 16.71 14.61
N ASP A 381 -2.32 17.69 14.37
CA ASP A 381 -2.42 18.93 15.14
C ASP A 381 -2.92 18.67 16.56
N GLN A 382 -3.93 17.80 16.73
CA GLN A 382 -4.42 17.39 18.06
C GLN A 382 -3.33 16.70 18.89
N LEU A 383 -2.42 15.95 18.26
CA LEU A 383 -1.25 15.35 18.92
C LEU A 383 -0.10 16.35 19.15
N GLY A 384 -0.21 17.59 18.66
CA GLY A 384 0.84 18.61 18.78
C GLY A 384 2.15 18.27 18.06
N LEU A 385 2.08 17.53 16.96
CA LEU A 385 3.27 17.03 16.26
C LEU A 385 3.79 18.02 15.21
N GLN A 386 5.10 18.20 15.15
CA GLN A 386 5.74 18.92 14.04
C GLN A 386 5.58 18.16 12.73
N HIS A 387 5.21 18.87 11.66
CA HIS A 387 5.01 18.29 10.35
C HIS A 387 5.35 19.26 9.21
N GLN A 388 5.61 18.73 8.02
CA GLN A 388 5.72 19.49 6.76
C GLN A 388 4.53 19.16 5.87
N ASN A 389 3.56 20.08 5.77
CA ASN A 389 2.32 19.88 4.99
C ASN A 389 1.61 18.55 5.32
N GLY A 390 1.50 18.20 6.60
CA GLY A 390 0.90 16.97 7.10
C GLY A 390 1.75 15.70 6.96
N THR A 391 3.01 15.82 6.51
CA THR A 391 4.01 14.76 6.68
C THR A 391 4.67 14.92 8.03
N VAL A 392 4.47 13.97 8.95
CA VAL A 392 5.00 14.06 10.32
C VAL A 392 6.53 13.99 10.28
N THR A 393 7.17 14.93 10.98
CA THR A 393 8.62 14.94 11.15
C THR A 393 9.01 13.96 12.24
N VAL A 394 9.99 13.11 11.96
CA VAL A 394 10.59 12.18 12.92
C VAL A 394 12.10 12.36 12.98
N GLU A 395 12.69 12.06 14.13
CA GLU A 395 14.13 11.98 14.29
C GLU A 395 14.69 10.76 13.55
N ASP A 396 15.75 11.00 12.77
CA ASP A 396 16.38 9.99 11.93
C ASP A 396 16.84 8.78 12.76
N GLY A 397 16.42 7.59 12.34
CA GLY A 397 16.79 6.33 12.98
C GLY A 397 16.02 5.98 14.24
N THR A 398 15.26 6.90 14.84
CA THR A 398 14.46 6.64 16.06
C THR A 398 12.96 6.66 15.82
N TYR A 399 12.46 7.22 14.71
CA TYR A 399 11.02 7.35 14.43
C TYR A 399 10.24 8.17 15.48
N ARG A 400 10.95 8.80 16.41
CA ARG A 400 10.38 9.62 17.47
C ARG A 400 9.96 10.96 16.90
N THR A 401 8.76 11.41 17.26
CA THR A 401 8.22 12.72 16.84
C THR A 401 8.71 13.84 17.76
N SER A 402 8.20 15.06 17.57
CA SER A 402 8.42 16.17 18.51
C SER A 402 7.85 15.92 19.92
N HIS A 403 6.93 14.95 20.07
CA HIS A 403 6.40 14.56 21.37
C HIS A 403 7.16 13.34 21.93
N PRO A 404 7.68 13.38 23.18
CA PRO A 404 8.62 12.38 23.69
C PRO A 404 8.06 10.96 23.81
N LYS A 405 6.74 10.81 23.97
CA LYS A 405 6.04 9.51 24.01
C LYS A 405 5.50 9.03 22.66
N VAL A 406 5.50 9.88 21.63
CA VAL A 406 4.82 9.58 20.35
C VAL A 406 5.85 9.31 19.26
N PHE A 407 5.68 8.19 18.58
CA PHE A 407 6.44 7.77 17.41
C PHE A 407 5.53 7.79 16.19
N ALA A 408 6.10 7.82 14.99
CA ALA A 408 5.34 7.76 13.75
C ALA A 408 6.00 6.87 12.70
N ALA A 409 5.20 6.08 11.97
CA ALA A 409 5.69 5.11 11.00
C ALA A 409 4.74 4.92 9.82
N GLY A 410 5.27 4.44 8.69
CA GLY A 410 4.51 4.23 7.45
C GLY A 410 4.25 5.53 6.68
N ASP A 411 3.16 5.58 5.93
CA ASP A 411 2.95 6.66 4.95
C ASP A 411 2.73 8.04 5.59
N VAL A 412 2.43 8.11 6.88
CA VAL A 412 2.25 9.36 7.63
C VAL A 412 3.56 10.17 7.75
N ILE A 413 4.71 9.51 7.69
CA ILE A 413 6.04 10.14 7.68
C ILE A 413 6.63 10.23 6.26
N PHE A 414 5.90 9.75 5.25
CA PHE A 414 6.38 9.72 3.88
C PHE A 414 6.14 11.06 3.17
N GLY A 415 7.19 11.87 3.01
CA GLY A 415 7.14 13.21 2.38
C GLY A 415 7.07 13.23 0.84
N GLY A 416 7.08 12.05 0.21
CA GLY A 416 7.11 11.87 -1.23
C GLY A 416 8.50 12.11 -1.83
N GLY A 417 9.00 11.13 -2.58
CA GLY A 417 10.29 11.15 -3.29
C GLY A 417 10.15 10.79 -4.76
N LYS A 418 11.19 10.17 -5.34
CA LYS A 418 11.14 9.58 -6.70
C LYS A 418 10.31 8.30 -6.75
N THR A 419 10.19 7.59 -5.64
CA THR A 419 9.41 6.36 -5.51
C THR A 419 8.10 6.65 -4.77
N ASP A 420 7.07 5.83 -5.02
CA ASP A 420 5.81 5.85 -4.27
C ASP A 420 6.00 5.19 -2.89
N ALA A 421 5.04 5.40 -1.98
CA ALA A 421 5.00 4.67 -0.71
C ALA A 421 4.73 3.19 -0.98
N MET A 422 5.56 2.30 -0.43
CA MET A 422 5.42 0.85 -0.64
C MET A 422 4.99 0.14 0.65
N VAL A 423 4.20 -0.92 0.52
CA VAL A 423 3.77 -1.77 1.66
C VAL A 423 4.98 -2.27 2.46
N VAL A 424 6.06 -2.66 1.77
CA VAL A 424 7.29 -3.16 2.41
C VAL A 424 8.05 -2.08 3.18
N ASP A 425 8.01 -0.81 2.73
CA ASP A 425 8.60 0.31 3.47
C ASP A 425 7.78 0.61 4.72
N ALA A 426 6.44 0.61 4.60
CA ALA A 426 5.56 0.78 5.76
C ALA A 426 5.78 -0.32 6.81
N ALA A 427 5.90 -1.57 6.37
CA ALA A 427 6.26 -2.69 7.25
C ALA A 427 7.63 -2.44 7.91
N ASN A 428 8.66 -2.10 7.13
CA ASN A 428 9.98 -1.82 7.69
C ASN A 428 9.95 -0.67 8.73
N HIS A 429 9.25 0.42 8.42
CA HIS A 429 9.06 1.54 9.35
C HIS A 429 8.40 1.10 10.65
N GLY A 430 7.33 0.30 10.57
CA GLY A 430 6.67 -0.25 11.75
C GLY A 430 7.60 -1.10 12.61
N LYS A 431 8.32 -2.04 11.99
CA LYS A 431 9.32 -2.89 12.67
C LYS A 431 10.40 -2.07 13.35
N ARG A 432 10.98 -1.08 12.66
CA ARG A 432 12.03 -0.23 13.22
C ARG A 432 11.51 0.70 14.32
N ALA A 433 10.30 1.24 14.17
CA ALA A 433 9.65 2.05 15.20
C ALA A 433 9.39 1.23 16.48
N ALA A 434 8.97 -0.04 16.38
CA ALA A 434 8.82 -0.92 17.53
C ALA A 434 10.13 -1.09 18.31
N TYR A 435 11.26 -1.33 17.63
CA TYR A 435 12.57 -1.41 18.31
C TYR A 435 13.03 -0.08 18.88
N ALA A 436 12.68 1.04 18.25
CA ALA A 436 12.99 2.36 18.79
C ALA A 436 12.16 2.68 20.05
N ILE A 437 10.88 2.30 20.08
CA ILE A 437 10.01 2.37 21.26
C ILE A 437 10.60 1.53 22.39
N ASP A 438 10.98 0.28 22.10
CA ASP A 438 11.58 -0.63 23.09
C ASP A 438 12.86 -0.05 23.69
N LYS A 439 13.77 0.44 22.83
CA LYS A 439 14.99 1.11 23.27
C LYS A 439 14.68 2.32 24.15
N ALA A 440 13.79 3.21 23.73
CA ALA A 440 13.45 4.42 24.48
C ALA A 440 12.87 4.11 25.87
N ILE A 441 12.01 3.10 25.99
CA ILE A 441 11.42 2.68 27.26
C ILE A 441 12.46 2.04 28.18
N ARG A 442 13.39 1.24 27.62
CA ARG A 442 14.49 0.63 28.40
C ARG A 442 15.49 1.68 28.90
N ASP A 443 15.84 2.66 28.07
CA ASP A 443 16.79 3.72 28.42
C ASP A 443 16.21 4.62 29.53
N GLN A 444 14.90 4.90 29.53
CA GLN A 444 14.22 5.59 30.63
C GLN A 444 14.31 4.84 31.96
N LYS A 445 14.32 3.50 31.93
CA LYS A 445 14.45 2.66 33.13
C LYS A 445 15.87 2.67 33.72
N GLN A 446 16.89 2.99 32.94
CA GLN A 446 18.27 3.07 33.42
C GLN A 446 18.62 4.42 34.06
N LEU A 447 17.79 5.44 33.83
CA LEU A 447 17.97 6.80 34.35
C LEU A 447 17.21 7.06 35.67
N VAL A 448 16.37 6.12 36.09
CA VAL A 448 15.59 6.11 37.34
C VAL A 448 16.13 4.99 38.22
#